data_AF-A0A941PDI8-F1
#
_entry.id   AF-A0A941PDI8-F1
#
_cell.length_a   1.000
_cell.length_b   1.000
_cell.length_c   1.000
_cell.angle_alpha   90.00
_cell.angle_beta   90.00
_cell.angle_gamma   90.00
#
_symmetry.space_group_name_H-M   'P 1'
#
loop_
_entity.id
_entity.type
_entity.pdbx_description
1 polymer ?
#
loop_
_entity_poly.entity_id
_entity_poly.type
_entity_poly.pdbx_seq_one_letter_code
_entity_poly.pdbx_strand_id
1 'polypeptide(L)'
;MKNIYYLKSSVIPEPLVNQWYAYPFLVSPATSAMLTTYSHLPIMQSYVDNPKSHEGMLKYNEMVGGPFIALESHYFISVAIGGFS
;
A
#
# COMPACT_ATOMS: atom_id res chain seq x y z
N MET A 1 24.19 -34.74 4.01
CA MET A 1 23.03 -34.42 4.88
C MET A 1 22.42 -33.11 4.39
N LYS A 2 21.08 -33.02 4.26
CA LYS A 2 20.40 -31.83 3.75
C LYS A 2 20.03 -30.92 4.93
N ASN A 3 20.50 -29.67 4.93
CA ASN A 3 20.14 -28.70 5.94
C ASN A 3 18.73 -28.16 5.65
N ILE A 4 17.81 -28.30 6.60
CA ILE A 4 16.45 -27.77 6.53
C ILE A 4 16.41 -26.48 7.36
N TYR A 5 15.93 -25.40 6.74
CA TYR A 5 15.76 -24.11 7.39
C TYR A 5 14.27 -23.80 7.53
N TYR A 6 13.90 -23.12 8.60
CA TYR A 6 12.54 -22.66 8.87
C TYR A 6 12.52 -21.14 9.00
N LEU A 7 11.35 -20.55 8.73
CA LEU A 7 11.11 -19.15 8.99
C LEU A 7 11.19 -18.87 10.49
N LYS A 8 11.83 -17.75 10.87
CA LYS A 8 11.89 -17.31 12.26
C LYS A 8 10.48 -16.92 12.72
N SER A 9 10.14 -17.22 13.97
CA SER A 9 8.82 -16.92 14.56
C SER A 9 8.45 -15.42 14.59
N SER A 10 9.44 -14.54 14.42
CA SER A 10 9.25 -13.08 14.39
C SER A 10 8.95 -12.53 12.99
N VAL A 11 8.92 -13.36 11.95
CA VAL A 11 8.61 -12.89 10.60
C VAL A 11 7.10 -12.85 10.40
N ILE A 12 6.62 -11.70 9.93
CA ILE A 12 5.21 -11.46 9.63
C ILE A 12 5.08 -11.41 8.10
N PRO A 13 4.42 -12.38 7.45
CA PRO A 13 4.15 -12.31 6.03
C PRO A 13 3.02 -11.32 5.76
N GLU A 14 3.27 -10.31 4.92
CA GLU A 14 2.27 -9.34 4.51
C GLU A 14 1.76 -9.69 3.10
N PRO A 15 0.52 -10.18 2.96
CA PRO A 15 -0.03 -10.50 1.67
C PRO A 15 -0.41 -9.22 0.93
N LEU A 16 -0.03 -9.12 -0.35
CA LEU A 16 -0.33 -7.99 -1.21
C LEU A 16 -1.06 -8.44 -2.47
N VAL A 17 -2.06 -7.66 -2.90
CA VAL A 17 -2.70 -7.76 -4.22
C VAL A 17 -2.56 -6.40 -4.88
N ASN A 18 -1.93 -6.35 -6.06
CA ASN A 18 -1.62 -5.09 -6.76
C ASN A 18 -0.85 -4.08 -5.88
N GLN A 19 0.05 -4.55 -5.01
CA GLN A 19 0.79 -3.71 -4.02
C GLN A 19 -0.07 -3.09 -2.91
N TRP A 20 -1.33 -3.49 -2.77
CA TRP A 20 -2.19 -3.12 -1.63
C TRP A 20 -2.32 -4.29 -0.66
N TYR A 21 -2.45 -4.00 0.63
CA TYR A 21 -2.67 -5.02 1.66
C TYR A 21 -3.88 -5.89 1.28
N ALA A 22 -3.72 -7.22 1.31
CA ALA A 22 -4.76 -8.12 0.85
C ALA A 22 -5.92 -8.20 1.85
N TYR A 23 -7.14 -8.00 1.36
CA TYR A 23 -8.38 -8.18 2.11
C TYR A 23 -9.45 -8.87 1.23
N PRO A 24 -10.52 -9.45 1.81
CA PRO A 24 -11.42 -10.35 1.08
C PRO A 24 -12.04 -9.78 -0.21
N PHE A 25 -12.30 -8.47 -0.27
CA PHE A 25 -12.87 -7.83 -1.46
C PHE A 25 -11.86 -7.69 -2.62
N LEU A 26 -10.57 -7.94 -2.41
CA LEU A 26 -9.57 -7.99 -3.49
C LEU A 26 -9.47 -9.38 -4.14
N VAL A 27 -10.11 -10.40 -3.56
CA VAL A 27 -10.08 -11.78 -4.08
C VAL A 27 -10.97 -11.93 -5.31
N SER A 28 -12.19 -11.38 -5.28
CA SER A 28 -13.10 -11.43 -6.43
C SER A 28 -12.70 -10.39 -7.47
N PRO A 29 -12.58 -10.75 -8.77
CA PRO A 29 -12.20 -9.81 -9.81
C PRO A 29 -13.14 -8.60 -9.91
N ALA A 30 -14.45 -8.81 -9.72
CA ALA A 30 -15.44 -7.75 -9.84
C ALA A 30 -15.28 -6.69 -8.74
N THR A 31 -15.14 -7.11 -7.48
CA THR A 31 -14.97 -6.17 -6.36
C THR A 31 -13.58 -5.55 -6.36
N SER A 32 -12.55 -6.30 -6.75
CA SER A 32 -11.19 -5.80 -6.89
C SER A 32 -11.10 -4.70 -7.95
N ALA A 33 -11.80 -4.86 -9.09
CA ALA A 33 -11.90 -3.83 -10.11
C ALA A 33 -12.55 -2.56 -9.58
N MET A 34 -13.68 -2.67 -8.87
CA MET A 34 -14.36 -1.53 -8.26
C MET A 34 -13.44 -0.77 -7.27
N LEU A 35 -12.76 -1.49 -6.38
CA LEU A 35 -11.85 -0.89 -5.40
C LEU A 35 -10.65 -0.22 -6.07
N THR A 36 -10.11 -0.85 -7.12
CA THR A 36 -9.01 -0.27 -7.88
C THR A 36 -9.44 1.05 -8.53
N THR A 37 -10.60 1.06 -9.20
CA THR A 37 -11.11 2.24 -9.92
C THR A 37 -11.51 3.37 -8.99
N TYR A 38 -12.22 3.07 -7.89
CA TYR A 38 -12.88 4.08 -7.07
C TYR A 38 -12.14 4.41 -5.77
N SER A 39 -11.11 3.65 -5.40
CA SER A 39 -10.33 3.90 -4.19
C SER A 39 -8.83 3.98 -4.48
N HIS A 40 -8.22 2.90 -4.97
CA HIS A 40 -6.76 2.85 -5.10
C HIS A 40 -6.20 3.88 -6.09
N LEU A 41 -6.77 3.98 -7.29
CA LEU A 41 -6.32 4.93 -8.31
C LEU A 41 -6.48 6.40 -7.85
N PRO A 42 -7.64 6.84 -7.32
CA PRO A 42 -7.77 8.19 -6.75
C PRO A 42 -6.76 8.50 -5.64
N ILE A 43 -6.50 7.55 -4.74
CA ILE A 43 -5.54 7.74 -3.63
C ILE A 43 -4.12 7.90 -4.17
N MET A 44 -3.71 7.09 -5.15
CA MET A 44 -2.40 7.21 -5.79
C MET A 44 -2.25 8.52 -6.56
N GLN A 45 -3.29 8.94 -7.29
CA GLN A 45 -3.28 10.22 -8.00
C GLN A 45 -3.14 11.39 -7.02
N SER A 46 -3.93 11.41 -5.95
CA SER A 46 -3.84 12.41 -4.88
C SER A 46 -2.43 12.46 -4.26
N TYR A 47 -1.81 11.30 -4.04
CA TYR A 47 -0.45 11.24 -3.51
C TYR A 47 0.57 11.79 -4.50
N VAL A 48 0.49 11.42 -5.78
CA VAL A 48 1.38 11.94 -6.85
C VAL A 48 1.24 13.46 -6.96
N ASP A 49 0.03 13.99 -6.85
CA ASP A 49 -0.24 15.43 -6.95
C ASP A 49 0.32 16.19 -5.74
N ASN A 50 0.25 15.63 -4.52
CA ASN A 50 0.76 16.28 -3.31
C ASN A 50 1.24 15.31 -2.20
N PRO A 51 2.45 14.72 -2.33
CA PRO A 51 2.96 13.74 -1.36
C PRO A 51 3.13 14.30 0.06
N LYS A 52 3.50 15.59 0.17
CA LYS A 52 3.74 16.25 1.46
C LYS A 52 2.46 16.41 2.29
N SER A 53 1.32 16.59 1.62
CA SER A 53 0.02 16.65 2.30
C SER A 53 -0.30 15.31 2.95
N HIS A 54 -0.10 14.21 2.22
CA HIS A 54 -0.30 12.85 2.75
C HIS A 54 0.59 12.59 3.97
N GLU A 55 1.89 12.88 3.88
CA GLU A 55 2.84 12.77 5.01
C GLU A 55 2.42 13.62 6.21
N GLY A 56 1.91 14.84 5.96
CA GLY A 56 1.41 15.74 7.00
C GLY A 56 0.20 15.19 7.75
N MET A 57 -0.71 14.48 7.05
CA MET A 57 -1.92 13.91 7.64
C MET A 57 -1.64 12.73 8.57
N LEU A 58 -0.56 11.98 8.33
CA LEU A 58 -0.16 10.84 9.17
C LEU A 58 0.21 11.23 10.61
N LYS A 59 0.45 12.52 10.86
CA LYS A 59 0.75 13.06 12.21
C LYS A 59 -0.49 13.15 13.10
N TYR A 60 -1.68 13.08 12.50
CA TYR A 60 -2.97 13.20 13.19
C TYR A 60 -3.58 11.81 13.37
N ASN A 61 -3.74 11.36 14.62
CA ASN A 61 -4.26 10.02 14.93
C ASN A 61 -5.68 9.81 14.39
N GLU A 62 -6.48 10.87 14.33
CA GLU A 62 -7.82 10.88 13.77
C GLU A 62 -7.88 10.63 12.24
N MET A 63 -6.74 10.79 11.54
CA MET A 63 -6.63 10.56 10.10
C MET A 63 -6.14 9.14 9.77
N VAL A 64 -5.78 8.34 10.79
CA VAL A 64 -5.34 6.95 10.60
C VAL A 64 -6.52 6.11 10.07
N GLY A 65 -6.26 5.36 9.00
CA GLY A 65 -7.28 4.61 8.27
C GLY A 65 -8.02 5.43 7.19
N GLY A 66 -7.69 6.72 7.05
CA GLY A 66 -8.14 7.55 5.94
C GLY A 66 -7.46 7.23 4.60
N PRO A 67 -7.87 7.89 3.51
CA PRO A 67 -7.37 7.66 2.15
C PRO A 67 -5.98 8.29 1.91
N PHE A 68 -5.03 8.04 2.81
CA PHE A 68 -3.68 8.59 2.78
C PHE A 68 -2.64 7.48 2.66
N ILE A 69 -1.80 7.55 1.64
CA ILE A 69 -0.60 6.70 1.54
C ILE A 69 0.37 7.02 2.68
N ALA A 70 0.69 6.00 3.48
CA ALA A 70 1.64 6.08 4.59
C ALA A 70 3.09 5.89 4.13
N LEU A 71 3.52 6.66 3.13
CA LEU A 71 4.89 6.69 2.64
C LEU A 71 5.48 8.09 2.84
N GLU A 72 6.76 8.15 3.12
CA GLU A 72 7.48 9.42 3.14
C GLU A 72 7.51 10.04 1.74
N SER A 73 7.41 11.37 1.66
CA SER A 73 7.33 12.09 0.38
C SER A 73 8.51 11.84 -0.56
N HIS A 74 9.67 11.41 -0.04
CA HIS A 74 10.84 11.07 -0.84
C HIS A 74 10.67 9.79 -1.70
N TYR A 75 9.66 8.95 -1.40
CA TYR A 75 9.28 7.78 -2.21
C TYR A 75 8.38 8.13 -3.41
N PHE A 76 8.14 9.42 -3.69
CA PHE A 76 7.33 9.88 -4.83
C PHE A 76 7.66 9.14 -6.13
N ILE A 77 8.96 9.01 -6.44
CA ILE A 77 9.42 8.36 -7.68
C ILE A 77 8.91 6.91 -7.71
N SER A 78 9.11 6.13 -6.65
CA SER A 78 8.68 4.72 -6.59
C SER A 78 7.18 4.54 -6.85
N VAL A 79 6.35 5.47 -6.37
CA VAL A 79 4.90 5.45 -6.60
C VAL A 79 4.53 5.94 -8.00
N ALA A 80 5.20 6.99 -8.51
CA ALA A 80 4.89 7.61 -9.80
C ALA A 80 5.34 6.76 -11.01
N ILE A 81 6.45 6.01 -10.88
CA ILE A 81 6.99 5.19 -11.98
C ILE A 81 6.73 3.68 -11.82
N GLY A 82 6.04 3.26 -10.76
CA GLY A 82 5.77 1.84 -10.49
C GLY A 82 7.03 1.00 -10.22
N GLY A 83 8.14 1.64 -9.87
CA GLY A 83 9.44 1.02 -9.67
C GLY A 83 9.83 0.99 -8.20
N PHE A 84 9.73 -0.18 -7.57
CA PHE A 84 10.56 -0.49 -6.41
C PHE A 84 11.86 -1.13 -6.93
N SER A 85 12.98 -0.43 -6.72
CA SER A 85 14.32 -1.03 -6.67
C SER A 85 14.77 -1.07 -5.22
#